data_AF-H8X0Y3-F1
#
_entry.id   AF-H8X0Y3-F1
#
_cell.length_a   1.000
_cell.length_b   1.000
_cell.length_c   1.000
_cell.angle_alpha   90.00
_cell.angle_beta   90.00
_cell.angle_gamma   90.00
#
_symmetry.space_group_name_H-M   'P 1'
#
loop_
_entity.id
_entity.type
_entity.pdbx_description
1 polymer ?
#
loop_
_entity_poly.entity_id
_entity_poly.type
_entity_poly.pdbx_seq_one_letter_code
_entity_poly.pdbx_strand_id
1 'polypeptide(L)'
;MQESSSDNMISMLTLKTITRGICNQARFKSTVSLKFFTKANCMLCTNANEILQQAISSPTVDQINLDLTKIDIMDPKNKEWFDKYCYDAPVLHIESPQDKVLKKHMHYFDKKQLVKDFQELESRNEST
;
A
#
# COMPACT_ATOMS: atom_id res chain seq x y z
N MET A 1 -7.71 -82.07 7.85
CA MET A 1 -7.86 -80.62 8.15
C MET A 1 -6.61 -79.96 7.56
N GLN A 2 -6.65 -79.45 6.32
CA GLN A 2 -6.92 -78.03 5.94
C GLN A 2 -5.77 -77.12 6.45
N GLU A 3 -5.04 -76.29 5.68
CA GLU A 3 -5.33 -75.46 4.49
C GLU A 3 -4.01 -75.13 3.72
N SER A 4 -3.99 -75.19 2.39
CA SER A 4 -3.97 -74.06 1.39
C SER A 4 -2.84 -73.03 1.60
N SER A 5 -1.80 -72.97 0.76
CA SER A 5 -1.71 -72.38 -0.60
C SER A 5 -2.07 -70.90 -0.68
N SER A 6 -1.08 -70.02 -0.88
CA SER A 6 -1.15 -68.92 -1.85
C SER A 6 0.16 -68.16 -2.00
N ASP A 7 0.45 -67.89 -3.28
CA ASP A 7 1.56 -67.17 -3.86
C ASP A 7 1.54 -65.65 -3.66
N ASN A 8 2.70 -65.07 -4.00
CA ASN A 8 2.92 -63.76 -4.61
C ASN A 8 2.70 -62.49 -3.79
N MET A 9 3.75 -61.66 -3.74
CA MET A 9 3.66 -60.28 -4.21
C MET A 9 5.06 -59.63 -4.35
N ILE A 10 5.41 -59.34 -5.60
CA ILE A 10 6.52 -58.49 -6.02
C ILE A 10 6.25 -57.07 -5.48
N SER A 11 7.15 -56.52 -4.67
CA SER A 11 7.07 -55.13 -4.23
C SER A 11 8.03 -54.25 -5.03
N MET A 12 7.43 -53.35 -5.81
CA MET A 12 8.06 -52.40 -6.72
C MET A 12 9.04 -51.45 -6.03
N LEU A 13 10.11 -51.15 -6.77
CA LEU A 13 11.09 -50.09 -6.54
C LEU A 13 10.40 -48.72 -6.42
N THR A 14 10.60 -48.04 -5.29
CA THR A 14 10.18 -46.65 -5.10
C THR A 14 11.25 -45.69 -5.62
N LEU A 15 10.99 -45.12 -6.80
CA LEU A 15 11.76 -44.02 -7.37
C LEU A 15 11.54 -42.75 -6.52
N LYS A 16 12.62 -42.25 -5.89
CA LYS A 16 12.63 -40.95 -5.22
C LYS A 16 12.75 -39.85 -6.27
N THR A 17 11.61 -39.28 -6.67
CA THR A 17 11.58 -38.10 -7.55
C THR A 17 12.03 -36.88 -6.75
N ILE A 18 13.19 -36.32 -7.10
CA ILE A 18 13.69 -35.05 -6.56
C ILE A 18 12.94 -33.91 -7.27
N THR A 19 11.92 -33.35 -6.63
CA THR A 19 11.24 -32.14 -7.09
C THR A 19 12.04 -30.91 -6.69
N ARG A 20 12.63 -30.24 -7.68
CA ARG A 20 13.25 -28.91 -7.52
C ARG A 20 12.16 -27.91 -7.14
N GLY A 21 12.18 -27.44 -5.89
CA GLY A 21 11.33 -26.35 -5.43
C GLY A 21 11.68 -25.06 -6.17
N ILE A 22 10.72 -24.54 -6.93
CA ILE A 22 10.80 -23.21 -7.53
C ILE A 22 10.51 -22.22 -6.40
N CYS A 23 11.52 -21.45 -5.99
CA CYS A 23 11.35 -20.32 -5.10
C CYS A 23 10.56 -19.24 -5.86
N ASN A 24 9.26 -19.12 -5.57
CA ASN A 24 8.50 -17.92 -5.94
C ASN A 24 9.08 -16.76 -5.10
N GLN A 25 9.92 -15.93 -5.71
CA GLN A 25 10.24 -14.63 -5.14
C GLN A 25 8.96 -13.79 -5.18
N ALA A 26 8.28 -13.67 -4.06
CA ALA A 26 7.29 -12.63 -3.87
C ALA A 26 8.02 -11.29 -4.01
N ARG A 27 7.82 -10.57 -5.13
CA ARG A 27 8.26 -9.18 -5.25
C ARG A 27 7.54 -8.39 -4.14
N PHE A 28 8.29 -7.92 -3.16
CA PHE A 28 7.76 -6.95 -2.19
C PHE A 28 7.51 -5.65 -2.94
N LYS A 29 6.24 -5.37 -3.26
CA LYS A 29 5.85 -4.05 -3.79
C LYS A 29 6.14 -3.00 -2.74
N SER A 30 6.86 -1.96 -3.11
CA SER A 30 7.11 -0.80 -2.26
C SER A 30 5.80 -0.15 -1.83
N THR A 31 5.68 0.20 -0.55
CA THR A 31 4.54 0.95 -0.01
C THR A 31 4.77 2.45 -0.17
N VAL A 32 3.76 3.18 -0.65
CA VAL A 32 3.75 4.65 -0.69
C VAL A 32 2.96 5.15 0.51
N SER A 33 3.57 6.01 1.33
CA SER A 33 2.93 6.55 2.54
C SER A 33 2.29 7.90 2.26
N LEU A 34 1.03 8.05 2.66
CA LEU A 34 0.23 9.24 2.51
C LEU A 34 -0.06 9.83 3.89
N LYS A 35 0.37 11.06 4.15
CA LYS A 35 0.00 11.78 5.38
C LYS A 35 -0.94 12.92 5.07
N PHE A 36 -2.18 12.79 5.52
CA PHE A 36 -3.22 13.77 5.31
C PHE A 36 -3.47 14.60 6.57
N PHE A 37 -3.05 15.86 6.53
CA PHE A 37 -3.24 16.84 7.59
C PHE A 37 -4.58 17.53 7.42
N THR A 38 -5.41 17.42 8.46
CA THR A 38 -6.80 17.92 8.48
C THR A 38 -7.06 18.63 9.80
N LYS A 39 -8.13 19.43 9.84
CA LYS A 39 -8.64 20.03 11.08
C LYS A 39 -10.15 19.81 11.20
N ALA A 40 -10.65 19.77 12.42
CA ALA A 40 -12.09 19.74 12.69
C ALA A 40 -12.81 20.98 12.12
N ASN A 41 -14.10 20.83 11.80
CA ASN A 41 -14.97 21.93 11.31
C ASN A 41 -14.41 22.67 10.08
N CYS A 42 -13.78 21.95 9.15
CA CYS A 42 -13.17 22.52 7.93
C CYS A 42 -13.81 21.91 6.67
N MET A 43 -14.63 22.69 5.96
CA MET A 43 -15.29 22.23 4.73
C MET A 43 -14.30 21.85 3.62
N LEU A 44 -13.21 22.60 3.47
CA LEU A 44 -12.15 22.28 2.51
C LEU A 44 -11.52 20.92 2.80
N CYS A 45 -11.34 20.60 4.09
CA CYS A 45 -10.77 19.35 4.53
C CYS A 45 -11.72 18.16 4.28
N THR A 46 -13.03 18.37 4.45
CA THR A 46 -14.06 17.36 4.08
C THR A 46 -14.02 17.06 2.59
N ASN A 47 -14.05 18.09 1.75
CA ASN A 47 -13.99 17.91 0.29
C ASN A 47 -12.67 17.24 -0.15
N ALA A 48 -11.54 17.71 0.36
CA ALA A 48 -10.24 17.11 0.09
C ALA A 48 -10.18 15.62 0.50
N ASN A 49 -10.78 15.26 1.64
CA ASN A 49 -10.89 13.87 2.07
C ASN A 49 -11.71 13.03 1.09
N GLU A 50 -12.86 13.53 0.62
CA GLU A 50 -13.69 12.84 -0.38
C GLU A 50 -12.94 12.62 -1.69
N ILE A 51 -12.28 13.66 -2.21
CA ILE A 51 -11.47 13.56 -3.44
C ILE A 51 -10.32 12.57 -3.26
N LEU A 52 -9.64 12.59 -2.11
CA LEU A 52 -8.57 11.65 -1.79
C LEU A 52 -9.06 10.21 -1.78
N GLN A 53 -10.20 9.94 -1.12
CA GLN A 53 -10.79 8.60 -1.12
C GLN A 53 -11.17 8.15 -2.54
N GLN A 54 -11.76 9.04 -3.35
CA GLN A 54 -12.08 8.74 -4.75
C GLN A 54 -10.85 8.48 -5.62
N ALA A 55 -9.70 9.09 -5.31
CA ALA A 55 -8.44 8.86 -6.00
C ALA A 55 -7.85 7.50 -5.61
N ILE A 56 -7.89 7.16 -4.32
CA ILE A 56 -7.40 5.89 -3.78
C ILE A 56 -8.21 4.71 -4.32
N SER A 57 -9.55 4.80 -4.31
CA SER A 57 -10.46 3.77 -4.82
C SER A 57 -10.55 3.71 -6.35
N SER A 58 -9.62 4.34 -7.08
CA SER A 58 -9.63 4.29 -8.53
C SER A 58 -8.98 2.98 -9.01
N PRO A 59 -9.49 2.31 -10.06
CA PRO A 59 -8.98 1.02 -10.52
C PRO A 59 -7.49 1.01 -10.87
N THR A 60 -6.97 2.19 -11.25
CA THR A 60 -5.58 2.42 -11.59
C THR A 60 -4.67 2.45 -10.35
N VAL A 61 -5.20 2.88 -9.21
CA VAL A 61 -4.48 3.04 -7.95
C VAL A 61 -4.67 1.82 -7.04
N ASP A 62 -5.75 1.05 -7.20
CA ASP A 62 -6.01 -0.19 -6.44
C ASP A 62 -4.87 -1.22 -6.51
N GLN A 63 -4.02 -1.14 -7.53
CA GLN A 63 -2.86 -2.03 -7.68
C GLN A 63 -1.62 -1.58 -6.90
N ILE A 64 -1.63 -0.34 -6.41
CA ILE A 64 -0.53 0.33 -5.69
C ILE A 64 -0.74 0.10 -4.18
N ASN A 65 0.32 -0.26 -3.47
CA ASN A 65 0.26 -0.39 -2.02
C ASN A 65 0.35 1.00 -1.37
N LEU A 66 -0.79 1.58 -1.00
CA LEU A 66 -0.89 2.88 -0.35
C LEU A 66 -1.18 2.73 1.15
N ASP A 67 -0.44 3.45 1.99
CA ASP A 67 -0.69 3.55 3.42
C ASP A 67 -1.14 4.97 3.78
N LEU A 68 -2.42 5.15 4.11
CA LEU A 68 -3.00 6.46 4.44
C LEU A 68 -3.07 6.68 5.95
N THR A 69 -2.31 7.66 6.42
CA THR A 69 -2.37 8.18 7.79
C THR A 69 -3.05 9.55 7.81
N LYS A 70 -4.13 9.68 8.59
CA LYS A 70 -4.83 10.95 8.81
C LYS A 70 -4.38 11.59 10.13
N ILE A 71 -3.97 12.85 10.08
CA ILE A 71 -3.41 13.59 11.21
C ILE A 71 -4.30 14.81 11.46
N ASP A 72 -4.96 14.84 12.62
CA ASP A 72 -5.68 16.03 13.08
C ASP A 72 -4.67 17.02 13.68
N ILE A 73 -4.48 18.16 13.01
CA ILE A 73 -3.57 19.19 13.46
C ILE A 73 -4.10 19.94 14.69
N MET A 74 -5.38 19.80 15.03
CA MET A 74 -5.96 20.42 16.23
C MET A 74 -5.66 19.62 17.50
N ASP A 75 -5.20 18.37 17.39
CA ASP A 75 -4.79 17.57 18.55
C ASP A 75 -3.53 18.21 19.18
N PRO A 76 -3.51 18.47 20.49
CA PRO A 76 -2.34 19.05 21.17
C PRO A 76 -1.05 18.22 21.00
N LYS A 77 -1.15 16.91 20.74
CA LYS A 77 0.01 16.05 20.42
C LYS A 77 0.67 16.41 19.09
N ASN A 78 -0.08 17.02 18.18
CA ASN A 78 0.34 17.39 16.83
C ASN A 78 0.65 18.89 16.72
N LYS A 79 1.02 19.56 17.83
CA LYS A 79 1.29 21.01 17.87
C LYS A 79 2.30 21.45 16.79
N GLU A 80 3.30 20.63 16.49
CA GLU A 80 4.26 20.92 15.41
C GLU A 80 3.58 21.11 14.05
N TRP A 81 2.53 20.32 13.77
CA TRP A 81 1.76 20.39 12.53
C TRP A 81 0.76 21.52 12.55
N PHE A 82 0.20 21.85 13.72
CA PHE A 82 -0.60 23.04 13.90
C PHE A 82 0.19 24.32 13.57
N ASP A 83 1.37 24.47 14.18
CA ASP A 83 2.24 25.64 13.99
C ASP A 83 2.63 25.79 12.50
N LYS A 84 2.73 24.67 11.78
CA LYS A 84 3.12 24.64 10.37
C LYS A 84 1.97 24.85 9.39
N TYR A 85 0.78 24.29 9.65
CA TYR A 85 -0.29 24.17 8.65
C TYR A 85 -1.64 24.74 9.11
N CYS A 86 -1.72 25.47 10.23
CA CYS A 86 -2.97 26.04 10.74
C CYS A 86 -3.76 26.84 9.69
N TYR A 87 -3.05 27.57 8.82
CA TYR A 87 -3.64 28.37 7.73
C TYR A 87 -3.72 27.63 6.39
N ASP A 88 -3.03 26.51 6.24
CA ASP A 88 -2.86 25.82 4.95
C ASP A 88 -3.63 24.50 4.83
N ALA A 89 -4.16 23.96 5.93
CA ALA A 89 -4.97 22.74 5.90
C ALA A 89 -6.19 22.89 4.97
N PRO A 90 -6.48 21.93 4.08
CA PRO A 90 -5.92 20.57 4.02
C PRO A 90 -4.55 20.45 3.33
N VAL A 91 -3.69 19.57 3.86
CA VAL A 91 -2.38 19.26 3.26
C VAL A 91 -2.21 17.75 3.13
N LEU A 92 -1.74 17.27 1.98
CA LEU A 92 -1.35 15.88 1.76
C LEU A 92 0.13 15.81 1.46
N HIS A 93 0.87 15.03 2.25
CA HIS A 93 2.20 14.58 1.89
C HIS A 93 2.12 13.22 1.23
N ILE A 94 2.90 13.06 0.17
CA ILE A 94 3.13 11.79 -0.49
C ILE A 94 4.61 11.46 -0.29
N GLU A 95 4.88 10.37 0.42
CA GLU A 95 6.21 9.96 0.90
C GLU A 95 6.57 8.60 0.29
N SER A 96 7.86 8.36 0.04
CA SER A 96 8.38 7.03 -0.30
C SER A 96 9.21 6.48 0.87
N PRO A 97 9.51 5.16 0.87
CA PRO A 97 10.40 4.59 1.87
C PRO A 97 11.79 5.23 1.92
N GLN A 98 12.24 5.78 0.78
CA GLN A 98 13.55 6.42 0.63
C GLN A 98 13.52 7.91 0.97
N ASP A 99 12.47 8.62 0.55
CA ASP A 99 12.34 10.06 0.69
C ASP A 99 11.14 10.44 1.56
N LYS A 100 11.42 11.16 2.66
CA LYS A 100 10.42 11.55 3.67
C LYS A 100 9.27 12.38 3.12
N VAL A 101 9.45 13.20 2.08
CA VAL A 101 8.34 13.92 1.41
C VAL A 101 8.72 14.18 -0.04
N LEU A 102 8.00 13.56 -0.98
CA LEU A 102 8.24 13.70 -2.41
C LEU A 102 7.36 14.76 -3.06
N LYS A 103 6.08 14.76 -2.71
CA LYS A 103 5.10 15.74 -3.21
C LYS A 103 4.21 16.20 -2.07
N LYS A 104 3.79 17.46 -2.17
CA LYS A 104 2.86 18.09 -1.24
C LYS A 104 1.73 18.72 -2.02
N HIS A 105 0.50 18.39 -1.64
CA HIS A 105 -0.72 19.07 -2.11
C HIS A 105 -1.28 19.90 -0.97
N MET A 106 -1.65 21.15 -1.24
CA MET A 106 -2.14 22.10 -0.23
C MET A 106 -3.38 22.81 -0.77
N HIS A 107 -4.28 23.20 0.14
CA HIS A 107 -5.54 23.94 -0.10
C HIS A 107 -6.61 23.21 -0.91
N TYR A 108 -6.26 22.65 -2.07
CA TYR A 108 -7.18 21.97 -2.99
C TYR A 108 -6.54 20.72 -3.57
N PHE A 109 -7.33 19.65 -3.68
CA PHE A 109 -6.90 18.39 -4.29
C PHE A 109 -7.61 18.20 -5.63
N ASP A 110 -6.83 17.85 -6.65
CA ASP A 110 -7.36 17.39 -7.92
C ASP A 110 -7.20 15.87 -8.04
N LYS A 111 -8.31 15.17 -8.29
CA LYS A 111 -8.32 13.70 -8.40
C LYS A 111 -7.35 13.20 -9.45
N LYS A 112 -7.31 13.83 -10.64
CA LYS A 112 -6.47 13.37 -11.75
C LYS A 112 -4.99 13.56 -11.41
N GLN A 113 -4.66 14.68 -10.77
CA GLN A 113 -3.31 14.95 -10.32
C GLN A 113 -2.85 13.96 -9.25
N LEU A 114 -3.70 13.64 -8.27
CA LEU A 114 -3.38 12.65 -7.23
C LEU A 114 -3.11 11.26 -7.83
N VAL A 115 -4.00 10.79 -8.72
CA VAL A 115 -3.82 9.50 -9.40
C VAL A 115 -2.49 9.46 -10.17
N LYS A 116 -2.20 10.51 -10.94
CA LYS A 116 -0.95 10.63 -11.68
C LYS A 116 0.27 10.57 -10.75
N ASP A 117 0.21 11.29 -9.63
CA ASP A 117 1.30 11.33 -8.67
C ASP A 117 1.55 9.97 -8.01
N PHE A 118 0.50 9.20 -7.70
CA PHE A 118 0.63 7.85 -7.15
C PHE A 118 1.28 6.89 -8.16
N GLN A 119 0.92 6.97 -9.44
CA GLN A 119 1.52 6.15 -10.49
C GLN A 119 3.00 6.50 -10.73
N GLU A 120 3.34 7.79 -10.73
CA GLU A 120 4.74 8.25 -10.86
C GLU A 120 5.64 7.81 -9.70
N LEU A 121 5.04 7.42 -8.57
CA LEU A 121 5.77 6.91 -7.41
C LEU A 121 5.97 5.41 -7.47
N GLU A 122 4.95 4.66 -7.91
CA GLU A 122 5.09 3.23 -8.15
C GLU A 122 6.23 2.95 -9.16
N SER A 123 6.31 3.70 -10.26
CA SER A 123 7.35 3.51 -11.28
C SER A 123 8.77 3.83 -10.79
N ARG A 124 8.92 4.80 -9.87
CA ARG A 124 10.23 5.11 -9.26
C ARG A 124 10.70 4.01 -8.33
N ASN A 125 9.78 3.39 -7.60
CA ASN A 125 10.14 2.34 -6.66
C ASN A 125 10.42 0.99 -7.33
N GLU A 126 9.96 0.74 -8.57
CA GLU A 126 10.30 -0.49 -9.32
C GLU A 126 11.71 -0.45 -9.94
N SER A 127 12.33 0.73 -10.06
CA SER A 127 13.63 0.90 -10.73
C SER A 127 14.85 0.75 -9.80
N THR A 128 14.65 0.47 -8.50
CA THR A 128 15.71 0.29 -7.50
C THR A 128 15.72 -1.14 -7.00
#